data_AF-A0A1H1DRN4-F1
#
_entry.id   AF-A0A1H1DRN4-F1
#
_cell.length_a   1.000
_cell.length_b   1.000
_cell.length_c   1.000
_cell.angle_alpha   90.00
_cell.angle_beta   90.00
_cell.angle_gamma   90.00
#
_symmetry.space_group_name_H-M   'P 1'
#
loop_
_entity.id
_entity.type
_entity.pdbx_description
1 polymer ?
#
loop_
_entity_poly.entity_id
_entity_poly.type
_entity_poly.pdbx_seq_one_letter_code
_entity_poly.pdbx_strand_id
1 'polypeptide(L)'
;MPARLSSPSHDGRINLEQQRKRAKELLQRLRSGTAPEQLALLGPASPRLADAQWLIARDLGFASWPKLKAHIDAIDFAARHPQFIADDEAATQHWRCGNDISHSLRLAGFTGAFQMLSDPLVMGPVRDVPTAPYRALRSDYISQAYGLELAEVQRKMDTEYADLARLDGCPSAVLWCEADAYDQLFLIRVLAGLAKPPQRLKLIEIDRMPGVERFIGIGQLAPDVLAWLWPQRRAVDGPMLQLAREAWAAYCAPSPLAWAQLAHRQDLALPLLAPALLRQLQELPGVDDGLSLSERLALQIINEFGEVPFGRVFAELMGKREPLPYLGDMMFHALLRPLIDSPTPLLIEAQAELDWPRRPLSLTPLGEQVLAGQANWLEQQAPERWVGGVPLLPGQGHWALGSDLWPVWRR
;
A
#
# COMPACT_ATOMS: atom_id res chain seq x y z
N MET A 1 -17.63 -18.83 -3.76
CA MET A 1 -17.81 -17.61 -4.58
C MET A 1 -18.02 -18.08 -6.01
N PRO A 2 -19.09 -17.67 -6.72
CA PRO A 2 -19.25 -18.02 -8.13
C PRO A 2 -18.06 -17.49 -8.94
N ALA A 3 -17.64 -18.23 -9.95
CA ALA A 3 -16.57 -17.86 -10.87
C ALA A 3 -16.89 -16.48 -11.49
N ARG A 4 -15.91 -15.57 -11.40
CA ARG A 4 -16.07 -14.19 -11.89
C ARG A 4 -16.40 -14.18 -13.38
N LEU A 5 -17.19 -13.19 -13.76
CA LEU A 5 -17.58 -13.00 -15.15
C LEU A 5 -16.53 -12.23 -15.95
N SER A 6 -15.64 -11.46 -15.30
CA SER A 6 -14.67 -10.54 -15.92
C SER A 6 -13.21 -10.91 -15.73
N SER A 7 -12.41 -10.47 -16.72
CA SER A 7 -11.05 -10.01 -16.45
C SER A 7 -11.17 -8.57 -15.92
N PRO A 8 -10.71 -8.27 -14.71
CA PRO A 8 -10.81 -6.93 -14.14
C PRO A 8 -10.03 -5.92 -14.98
N SER A 9 -10.47 -4.66 -14.97
CA SER A 9 -9.61 -3.58 -15.43
C SER A 9 -8.47 -3.44 -14.43
N HIS A 10 -7.22 -3.41 -14.91
CA HIS A 10 -6.08 -3.18 -14.03
C HIS A 10 -5.93 -1.69 -13.70
N ASP A 11 -6.39 -0.79 -14.58
CA ASP A 11 -6.10 0.65 -14.52
C ASP A 11 -7.29 1.53 -14.16
N GLY A 12 -8.44 0.92 -13.85
CA GLY A 12 -9.67 1.60 -13.49
C GLY A 12 -10.50 2.13 -14.67
N ARG A 13 -10.03 2.02 -15.92
CA ARG A 13 -10.86 2.32 -17.09
C ARG A 13 -11.74 1.13 -17.45
N ILE A 14 -13.01 1.40 -17.72
CA ILE A 14 -13.97 0.37 -18.15
C ILE A 14 -14.54 0.74 -19.52
N ASN A 15 -14.33 -0.13 -20.51
CA ASN A 15 -14.88 0.08 -21.85
C ASN A 15 -16.36 -0.34 -21.94
N LEU A 16 -17.27 0.63 -22.08
CA LEU A 16 -18.72 0.38 -22.11
C LEU A 16 -19.16 -0.52 -23.28
N GLU A 17 -18.59 -0.35 -24.47
CA GLU A 17 -18.95 -1.16 -25.65
C GLU A 17 -18.58 -2.62 -25.46
N GLN A 18 -17.38 -2.87 -24.92
CA GLN A 18 -16.94 -4.20 -24.52
C GLN A 18 -17.91 -4.80 -23.48
N GLN A 19 -18.31 -4.04 -22.45
CA GLN A 19 -19.26 -4.53 -21.46
C GLN A 19 -20.64 -4.84 -22.06
N ARG A 20 -21.11 -4.06 -23.04
CA ARG A 20 -22.37 -4.33 -23.77
C ARG A 20 -22.29 -5.64 -24.56
N LYS A 21 -21.15 -5.90 -25.22
CA LYS A 21 -20.92 -7.16 -25.93
C LYS A 21 -20.93 -8.34 -24.96
N ARG A 22 -20.21 -8.22 -23.84
CA ARG A 22 -20.17 -9.23 -22.77
C ARG A 22 -21.56 -9.52 -22.19
N ALA A 23 -22.41 -8.50 -22.01
CA ALA A 23 -23.77 -8.70 -21.52
C ALA A 23 -24.63 -9.55 -22.48
N LYS A 24 -24.45 -9.37 -23.79
CA LYS A 24 -25.13 -10.19 -24.81
C LYS A 24 -24.63 -11.63 -24.80
N GLU A 25 -23.32 -11.83 -24.71
CA GLU A 25 -22.69 -13.16 -24.61
C GLU A 25 -23.13 -13.90 -23.34
N LEU A 26 -23.15 -13.21 -22.19
CA LEU A 26 -23.63 -13.78 -20.93
C LEU A 26 -25.12 -14.15 -21.01
N LEU A 27 -25.96 -13.31 -21.61
CA LEU A 27 -27.37 -13.64 -21.83
C LEU A 27 -27.54 -14.93 -22.63
N GLN A 28 -26.74 -15.12 -23.68
CA GLN A 28 -26.77 -16.35 -24.48
C GLN A 28 -26.40 -17.56 -23.63
N ARG A 29 -25.33 -17.47 -22.82
CA ARG A 29 -24.89 -18.55 -21.91
C ARG A 29 -25.93 -18.88 -20.83
N LEU A 30 -26.57 -17.86 -20.26
CA LEU A 30 -27.64 -18.04 -19.28
C LEU A 30 -28.83 -18.78 -19.89
N ARG A 31 -29.22 -18.44 -21.12
CA ARG A 31 -30.31 -19.11 -21.85
C ARG A 31 -29.97 -20.54 -22.26
N SER A 32 -28.71 -20.83 -22.58
CA SER A 32 -28.25 -22.19 -22.90
C SER A 32 -27.90 -23.03 -21.68
N GLY A 33 -28.01 -22.50 -20.45
CA GLY A 33 -27.65 -23.22 -19.22
C GLY A 33 -26.15 -23.41 -18.99
N THR A 34 -25.28 -22.74 -19.74
CA THR A 34 -23.81 -22.86 -19.65
C THR A 34 -23.17 -21.82 -18.71
N ALA A 35 -23.99 -21.22 -17.86
CA ALA A 35 -23.61 -20.30 -16.79
C ALA A 35 -24.47 -20.58 -15.54
N PRO A 36 -24.44 -21.81 -14.98
CA PRO A 36 -25.37 -22.23 -13.93
C PRO A 36 -25.21 -21.45 -12.63
N GLU A 37 -23.98 -21.05 -12.29
CA GLU A 37 -23.71 -20.26 -11.09
C GLU A 37 -24.34 -18.87 -11.16
N GLN A 38 -24.24 -18.20 -12.31
CA GLN A 38 -24.82 -16.89 -12.50
C GLN A 38 -26.34 -16.95 -12.69
N LEU A 39 -26.84 -18.04 -13.28
CA LEU A 39 -28.28 -18.31 -13.36
C LEU A 39 -28.89 -18.50 -11.97
N ALA A 40 -28.18 -19.16 -11.05
CA ALA A 40 -28.62 -19.34 -9.66
C ALA A 40 -28.73 -18.03 -8.86
N LEU A 41 -28.05 -16.96 -9.31
CA LEU A 41 -28.19 -15.62 -8.71
C LEU A 41 -29.46 -14.88 -9.18
N LEU A 42 -30.15 -15.42 -10.18
CA LEU A 42 -31.38 -14.87 -10.74
C LEU A 42 -32.60 -15.64 -10.23
N GLY A 43 -33.77 -15.00 -10.28
CA GLY A 43 -35.04 -15.65 -9.96
C GLY A 43 -35.47 -16.67 -11.03
N PRO A 44 -36.62 -17.35 -10.85
CA PRO A 44 -37.09 -18.42 -11.74
C PRO A 44 -37.52 -17.96 -13.14
N ALA A 45 -37.53 -16.66 -13.41
CA ALA A 45 -37.92 -16.10 -14.69
C ALA A 45 -36.84 -16.32 -15.76
N SER A 46 -37.25 -16.38 -17.03
CA SER A 46 -36.30 -16.48 -18.15
C SER A 46 -35.33 -15.28 -18.15
N PRO A 47 -34.01 -15.51 -18.24
CA PRO A 47 -33.01 -14.44 -18.25
C PRO A 47 -33.22 -13.43 -19.39
N ARG A 48 -33.11 -12.15 -19.05
CA ARG A 48 -33.17 -11.00 -19.96
C ARG A 48 -31.82 -10.28 -20.00
N LEU A 49 -31.65 -9.40 -20.98
CA LEU A 49 -30.42 -8.60 -21.11
C LEU A 49 -30.16 -7.73 -19.87
N ALA A 50 -31.22 -7.20 -19.24
CA ALA A 50 -31.10 -6.42 -18.01
C ALA A 50 -30.50 -7.24 -16.85
N ASP A 51 -30.81 -8.55 -16.78
CA ASP A 51 -30.29 -9.43 -15.74
C ASP A 51 -28.79 -9.70 -15.98
N ALA A 52 -28.38 -9.96 -17.23
CA ALA A 52 -26.98 -10.10 -17.60
C ALA A 52 -26.17 -8.80 -17.39
N GLN A 53 -26.75 -7.65 -17.71
CA GLN A 53 -26.16 -6.32 -17.44
C GLN A 53 -26.00 -6.07 -15.94
N TRP A 54 -27.01 -6.43 -15.14
CA TRP A 54 -26.95 -6.29 -13.70
C TRP A 54 -25.84 -7.17 -13.09
N LEU A 55 -25.72 -8.42 -13.53
CA LEU A 55 -24.65 -9.33 -13.10
C LEU A 55 -23.25 -8.78 -13.43
N ILE A 56 -23.04 -8.25 -14.65
CA ILE A 56 -21.76 -7.64 -15.03
C ILE A 56 -21.48 -6.38 -14.21
N ALA A 57 -22.49 -5.53 -13.98
CA ALA A 57 -22.32 -4.34 -13.16
C ALA A 57 -21.90 -4.71 -11.73
N ARG A 58 -22.53 -5.73 -11.13
CA ARG A 58 -22.19 -6.24 -9.79
C ARG A 58 -20.78 -6.82 -9.72
N ASP A 59 -20.37 -7.59 -10.72
CA ASP A 59 -19.02 -8.16 -10.85
C ASP A 59 -17.94 -7.06 -10.92
N LEU A 60 -18.25 -5.92 -11.55
CA LEU A 60 -17.38 -4.74 -11.62
C LEU A 60 -17.49 -3.80 -10.40
N GLY A 61 -18.28 -4.15 -9.37
CA GLY A 61 -18.42 -3.37 -8.14
C GLY A 61 -19.54 -2.33 -8.13
N PHE A 62 -20.44 -2.33 -9.13
CA PHE A 62 -21.55 -1.38 -9.24
C PHE A 62 -22.89 -2.01 -8.84
N ALA A 63 -23.73 -1.24 -8.16
CA ALA A 63 -25.06 -1.73 -7.77
C ALA A 63 -26.04 -1.88 -8.95
N SER A 64 -25.76 -1.25 -10.10
CA SER A 64 -26.61 -1.32 -11.29
C SER A 64 -25.87 -0.91 -12.57
N TRP A 65 -26.39 -1.31 -13.73
CA TRP A 65 -25.85 -0.92 -15.03
C TRP A 65 -25.86 0.60 -15.29
N PRO A 66 -26.90 1.37 -14.92
CA PRO A 66 -26.85 2.83 -15.02
C PRO A 66 -25.73 3.46 -14.17
N LYS A 67 -25.45 2.94 -12.97
CA LYS A 67 -24.33 3.42 -12.14
C LYS A 67 -22.97 3.12 -12.77
N LEU A 68 -22.81 1.94 -13.35
CA LEU A 68 -21.62 1.59 -14.15
C LEU A 68 -21.44 2.59 -15.30
N LYS A 69 -22.49 2.83 -16.08
CA LYS A 69 -22.45 3.78 -17.20
C LYS A 69 -22.10 5.19 -16.74
N ALA A 70 -22.75 5.68 -15.67
CA ALA A 70 -22.49 7.00 -15.12
C ALA A 70 -21.03 7.17 -14.64
N HIS A 71 -20.44 6.13 -14.07
CA HIS A 71 -19.03 6.13 -13.69
C HIS A 71 -18.11 6.24 -14.91
N ILE A 72 -18.35 5.46 -15.97
CA ILE A 72 -17.60 5.53 -17.23
C ILE A 72 -17.73 6.93 -17.85
N ASP A 73 -18.98 7.42 -17.96
CA ASP A 73 -19.27 8.74 -18.51
C ASP A 73 -18.57 9.85 -17.70
N ALA A 74 -18.46 9.71 -16.36
CA ALA A 74 -17.79 10.67 -15.49
C ALA A 74 -16.26 10.68 -15.67
N ILE A 75 -15.62 9.51 -15.81
CA ILE A 75 -14.18 9.43 -16.10
C ILE A 75 -13.90 10.04 -17.48
N ASP A 76 -14.66 9.63 -18.50
CA ASP A 76 -14.50 10.14 -19.86
C ASP A 76 -14.76 11.65 -19.95
N PHE A 77 -15.67 12.17 -19.12
CA PHE A 77 -15.93 13.61 -19.02
C PHE A 77 -14.74 14.34 -18.38
N ALA A 78 -14.23 13.85 -17.26
CA ALA A 78 -13.08 14.46 -16.57
C ALA A 78 -11.84 14.50 -17.48
N ALA A 79 -11.55 13.38 -18.16
CA ALA A 79 -10.43 13.29 -19.11
C ALA A 79 -10.55 14.26 -20.30
N ARG A 80 -11.76 14.47 -20.83
CA ARG A 80 -12.00 15.40 -21.95
C ARG A 80 -12.05 16.87 -21.52
N HIS A 81 -12.23 17.14 -20.24
CA HIS A 81 -12.33 18.49 -19.70
C HIS A 81 -11.41 18.68 -18.50
N PRO A 82 -10.08 18.58 -18.68
CA PRO A 82 -9.12 18.73 -17.58
C PRO A 82 -9.23 20.09 -16.88
N GLN A 83 -9.75 21.12 -17.57
CA GLN A 83 -10.01 22.46 -17.02
C GLN A 83 -11.43 22.64 -16.46
N PHE A 84 -12.29 21.61 -16.43
CA PHE A 84 -13.66 21.77 -15.93
C PHE A 84 -13.69 22.14 -14.44
N ILE A 85 -12.72 21.63 -13.69
CA ILE A 85 -12.42 22.04 -12.32
C ILE A 85 -11.09 22.79 -12.40
N ALA A 86 -11.13 23.99 -13.00
CA ALA A 86 -9.96 24.84 -13.22
C ALA A 86 -9.48 25.48 -11.91
N ASP A 87 -8.86 24.68 -11.07
CA ASP A 87 -8.10 25.15 -9.90
C ASP A 87 -6.76 24.42 -9.71
N ASP A 88 -6.33 23.62 -10.69
CA ASP A 88 -4.92 23.28 -10.83
C ASP A 88 -4.19 24.45 -11.50
N GLU A 89 -3.30 25.07 -10.74
CA GLU A 89 -2.49 26.20 -11.16
C GLU A 89 -1.03 25.76 -11.26
N ALA A 90 -0.23 26.38 -12.14
CA ALA A 90 1.21 26.10 -12.25
C ALA A 90 1.98 26.24 -10.90
N ALA A 91 1.44 27.02 -9.96
CA ALA A 91 1.97 27.17 -8.61
C ALA A 91 1.57 26.05 -7.63
N THR A 92 0.71 25.11 -8.04
CA THR A 92 0.27 23.98 -7.22
C THR A 92 1.39 22.96 -7.09
N GLN A 93 1.61 22.45 -5.89
CA GLN A 93 2.51 21.33 -5.65
C GLN A 93 1.74 20.02 -5.46
N HIS A 94 2.04 19.01 -6.26
CA HIS A 94 1.52 17.67 -6.13
C HIS A 94 2.52 16.82 -5.34
N TRP A 95 2.12 16.37 -4.16
CA TRP A 95 2.97 15.62 -3.24
C TRP A 95 2.58 14.14 -3.23
N ARG A 96 3.57 13.26 -3.36
CA ARG A 96 3.42 11.79 -3.36
C ARG A 96 4.61 11.17 -2.62
N CYS A 97 4.43 9.96 -2.08
CA CYS A 97 5.50 9.23 -1.41
C CYS A 97 6.49 8.53 -2.39
N GLY A 98 6.22 8.63 -3.68
CA GLY A 98 6.96 8.03 -4.80
C GLY A 98 6.74 8.83 -6.08
N ASN A 99 7.21 8.33 -7.23
CA ASN A 99 7.12 9.01 -8.52
C ASN A 99 6.23 8.31 -9.55
N ASP A 100 5.53 7.25 -9.13
CA ASP A 100 4.69 6.35 -9.92
C ASP A 100 3.57 7.06 -10.70
N ILE A 101 3.06 8.17 -10.17
CA ILE A 101 2.02 8.98 -10.85
C ILE A 101 2.56 10.23 -11.54
N SER A 102 3.87 10.54 -11.45
CA SER A 102 4.43 11.81 -11.95
C SER A 102 4.16 12.01 -13.45
N HIS A 103 4.37 10.95 -14.25
CA HIS A 103 4.10 11.00 -15.69
C HIS A 103 2.59 11.04 -15.98
N SER A 104 1.81 10.21 -15.29
CA SER A 104 0.36 10.13 -15.47
C SER A 104 -0.35 11.44 -15.12
N LEU A 105 0.14 12.19 -14.13
CA LEU A 105 -0.38 13.53 -13.81
C LEU A 105 -0.19 14.49 -15.00
N ARG A 106 0.99 14.48 -15.65
CA ARG A 106 1.22 15.30 -16.85
C ARG A 106 0.31 14.90 -18.00
N LEU A 107 0.12 13.60 -18.21
CA LEU A 107 -0.81 13.09 -19.23
C LEU A 107 -2.27 13.47 -18.94
N ALA A 108 -2.65 13.53 -17.67
CA ALA A 108 -3.98 13.97 -17.23
C ALA A 108 -4.19 15.50 -17.35
N GLY A 109 -3.16 16.25 -17.72
CA GLY A 109 -3.23 17.69 -17.96
C GLY A 109 -2.89 18.57 -16.74
N PHE A 110 -2.38 17.99 -15.65
CA PHE A 110 -1.91 18.78 -14.51
C PHE A 110 -0.64 19.55 -14.85
N THR A 111 -0.57 20.79 -14.39
CA THR A 111 0.50 21.76 -14.67
C THR A 111 1.33 22.11 -13.44
N GLY A 112 0.85 21.76 -12.25
CA GLY A 112 1.57 21.94 -11.00
C GLY A 112 2.90 21.17 -10.93
N ALA A 113 3.79 21.63 -10.06
CA ALA A 113 5.07 20.98 -9.81
C ALA A 113 4.88 19.68 -9.02
N PHE A 114 5.58 18.63 -9.42
CA PHE A 114 5.60 17.36 -8.69
C PHE A 114 6.68 17.39 -7.61
N GLN A 115 6.31 17.00 -6.39
CA GLN A 115 7.16 16.91 -5.21
C GLN A 115 7.05 15.50 -4.62
N MET A 116 8.16 15.01 -4.09
CA MET A 116 8.25 13.65 -3.57
C MET A 116 8.90 13.65 -2.19
N LEU A 117 8.38 12.82 -1.29
CA LEU A 117 9.08 12.41 -0.08
C LEU A 117 9.13 10.88 -0.07
N SER A 118 10.28 10.32 -0.42
CA SER A 118 10.47 8.90 -0.69
C SER A 118 11.19 8.14 0.42
N ASP A 119 11.27 8.73 1.61
CA ASP A 119 11.73 8.05 2.83
C ASP A 119 10.78 6.89 3.16
N PRO A 120 11.22 5.61 3.07
CA PRO A 120 10.35 4.46 3.30
C PRO A 120 10.11 4.26 4.80
N LEU A 121 9.16 5.02 5.35
CA LEU A 121 8.86 5.07 6.79
C LEU A 121 8.32 3.75 7.36
N VAL A 122 7.91 2.81 6.51
CA VAL A 122 7.47 1.47 6.90
C VAL A 122 8.61 0.52 7.28
N MET A 123 9.88 0.91 7.05
CA MET A 123 11.05 0.11 7.40
C MET A 123 12.12 0.91 8.13
N GLY A 124 12.86 0.24 9.00
CA GLY A 124 13.99 0.81 9.74
C GLY A 124 13.58 1.68 10.92
N PRO A 125 14.57 2.26 11.62
CA PRO A 125 14.31 3.10 12.76
C PRO A 125 13.63 4.41 12.33
N VAL A 126 12.45 4.67 12.86
CA VAL A 126 11.74 5.95 12.72
C VAL A 126 11.58 6.52 14.12
N ARG A 127 12.36 7.54 14.45
CA ARG A 127 12.51 8.05 15.82
C ARG A 127 12.16 9.52 15.90
N ASP A 128 11.62 9.94 17.02
CA ASP A 128 11.36 11.35 17.29
C ASP A 128 12.64 12.03 17.80
N VAL A 129 13.46 12.46 16.84
CA VAL A 129 14.72 13.17 17.08
C VAL A 129 14.77 14.42 16.19
N PRO A 130 15.62 15.43 16.50
CA PRO A 130 15.72 16.62 15.67
C PRO A 130 16.03 16.33 14.19
N THR A 131 15.69 17.26 13.30
CA THR A 131 15.74 17.04 11.84
C THR A 131 17.10 16.57 11.31
N ALA A 132 18.22 17.15 11.78
CA ALA A 132 19.55 16.76 11.33
C ALA A 132 19.91 15.30 11.72
N PRO A 133 19.84 14.89 13.00
CA PRO A 133 20.08 13.48 13.36
C PRO A 133 19.05 12.53 12.78
N TYR A 134 17.79 12.96 12.59
CA TYR A 134 16.77 12.15 11.91
C TYR A 134 17.20 11.81 10.48
N ARG A 135 17.61 12.82 9.70
CA ARG A 135 18.04 12.61 8.30
C ARG A 135 19.29 11.75 8.20
N ALA A 136 20.25 11.92 9.10
CA ALA A 136 21.44 11.06 9.15
C ALA A 136 21.05 9.60 9.43
N LEU A 137 20.27 9.35 10.48
CA LEU A 137 19.77 8.03 10.85
C LEU A 137 19.04 7.33 9.70
N ARG A 138 18.13 8.05 9.02
CA ARG A 138 17.36 7.50 7.90
C ARG A 138 18.23 7.26 6.67
N SER A 139 19.18 8.16 6.37
CA SER A 139 20.08 7.99 5.22
C SER A 139 21.01 6.79 5.39
N ASP A 140 21.55 6.60 6.60
CA ASP A 140 22.38 5.45 6.93
C ASP A 140 21.59 4.14 6.77
N TYR A 141 20.36 4.10 7.28
CA TYR A 141 19.49 2.93 7.13
C TYR A 141 19.19 2.62 5.66
N ILE A 142 18.76 3.61 4.87
CA ILE A 142 18.40 3.45 3.46
C ILE A 142 19.63 2.99 2.65
N SER A 143 20.80 3.57 2.90
CA SER A 143 22.06 3.18 2.24
C SER A 143 22.38 1.71 2.50
N GLN A 144 22.32 1.26 3.75
CA GLN A 144 22.63 -0.11 4.14
C GLN A 144 21.57 -1.10 3.63
N ALA A 145 20.29 -0.80 3.82
CA ALA A 145 19.19 -1.72 3.48
C ALA A 145 19.06 -1.97 1.98
N TYR A 146 19.36 -0.97 1.14
CA TYR A 146 19.20 -1.06 -0.31
C TYR A 146 20.52 -1.10 -1.08
N GLY A 147 21.67 -1.07 -0.40
CA GLY A 147 22.99 -1.09 -1.03
C GLY A 147 23.26 0.15 -1.89
N LEU A 148 22.79 1.32 -1.44
CA LEU A 148 22.91 2.59 -2.16
C LEU A 148 24.07 3.43 -1.61
N GLU A 149 24.69 4.23 -2.46
CA GLU A 149 25.76 5.16 -2.06
C GLU A 149 25.24 6.22 -1.07
N LEU A 150 25.83 6.26 0.13
CA LEU A 150 25.35 7.08 1.24
C LEU A 150 25.26 8.57 0.87
N ALA A 151 26.25 9.10 0.15
CA ALA A 151 26.28 10.50 -0.26
C ALA A 151 25.12 10.85 -1.21
N GLU A 152 24.65 9.91 -2.03
CA GLU A 152 23.50 10.11 -2.91
C GLU A 152 22.19 10.10 -2.15
N VAL A 153 22.06 9.16 -1.21
CA VAL A 153 20.91 9.07 -0.31
C VAL A 153 20.80 10.36 0.52
N GLN A 154 21.89 10.81 1.12
CA GLN A 154 21.93 12.04 1.92
C GLN A 154 21.52 13.26 1.11
N ARG A 155 22.08 13.44 -0.10
CA ARG A 155 21.72 14.56 -0.99
C ARG A 155 20.23 14.54 -1.36
N LYS A 156 19.68 13.36 -1.66
CA LYS A 156 18.26 13.18 -1.96
C LYS A 156 17.40 13.52 -0.75
N MET A 157 17.70 12.95 0.41
CA MET A 157 17.01 13.21 1.68
C MET A 157 17.05 14.69 2.06
N ASP A 158 18.20 15.35 1.92
CA ASP A 158 18.34 16.77 2.19
C ASP A 158 17.46 17.63 1.28
N THR A 159 17.36 17.27 0.00
CA THR A 159 16.51 17.97 -0.96
C THR A 159 15.03 17.79 -0.60
N GLU A 160 14.56 16.55 -0.46
CA GLU A 160 13.15 16.25 -0.19
C GLU A 160 12.67 16.85 1.15
N TYR A 161 13.48 16.78 2.21
CA TYR A 161 13.12 17.39 3.50
C TYR A 161 13.21 18.92 3.49
N ALA A 162 14.08 19.51 2.65
CA ALA A 162 14.10 20.96 2.45
C ALA A 162 12.87 21.44 1.65
N ASP A 163 12.42 20.67 0.66
CA ASP A 163 11.16 20.90 -0.05
C ASP A 163 9.97 20.80 0.92
N LEU A 164 9.95 19.77 1.77
CA LEU A 164 8.88 19.57 2.74
C LEU A 164 8.78 20.74 3.74
N ALA A 165 9.93 21.25 4.21
CA ALA A 165 9.96 22.41 5.10
C ALA A 165 9.39 23.69 4.47
N ARG A 166 9.31 23.78 3.13
CA ARG A 166 8.70 24.92 2.42
C ARG A 166 7.19 24.78 2.23
N LEU A 167 6.59 23.64 2.55
CA LEU A 167 5.17 23.36 2.32
C LEU A 167 4.25 24.35 3.06
N ASP A 168 4.62 24.80 4.26
CA ASP A 168 3.86 25.79 5.04
C ASP A 168 3.68 27.14 4.30
N GLY A 169 4.62 27.50 3.43
CA GLY A 169 4.59 28.71 2.61
C GLY A 169 4.03 28.50 1.19
N CYS A 170 3.64 27.28 0.85
CA CYS A 170 3.17 26.94 -0.48
C CYS A 170 1.78 27.55 -0.75
N PRO A 171 1.54 28.21 -1.90
CA PRO A 171 0.25 28.82 -2.21
C PRO A 171 -0.86 27.78 -2.40
N SER A 172 -0.55 26.58 -2.90
CA SER A 172 -1.51 25.51 -3.18
C SER A 172 -0.78 24.16 -3.21
N ALA A 173 -1.29 23.17 -2.50
CA ALA A 173 -0.70 21.84 -2.47
C ALA A 173 -1.75 20.74 -2.41
N VAL A 174 -1.48 19.61 -3.06
CA VAL A 174 -2.33 18.43 -3.04
C VAL A 174 -1.51 17.20 -2.69
N LEU A 175 -1.91 16.51 -1.63
CA LEU A 175 -1.36 15.23 -1.21
C LEU A 175 -2.14 14.10 -1.91
N TRP A 176 -1.43 13.20 -2.58
CA TRP A 176 -1.99 12.02 -3.24
C TRP A 176 -1.66 10.80 -2.38
N CYS A 177 -2.66 10.26 -1.71
CA CYS A 177 -2.50 9.17 -0.76
C CYS A 177 -3.44 8.00 -1.06
N GLU A 178 -3.00 6.79 -0.73
CA GLU A 178 -3.82 5.60 -0.69
C GLU A 178 -3.85 4.95 0.69
N ALA A 179 -4.56 3.83 0.80
CA ALA A 179 -4.88 3.22 2.09
C ALA A 179 -3.73 2.50 2.78
N ASP A 180 -2.60 2.31 2.10
CA ASP A 180 -1.52 1.47 2.59
C ASP A 180 -0.62 2.16 3.64
N ALA A 181 0.24 1.38 4.28
CA ALA A 181 1.12 1.88 5.34
C ALA A 181 2.19 2.86 4.84
N TYR A 182 2.70 2.70 3.61
CA TYR A 182 3.70 3.61 3.05
C TYR A 182 3.09 5.01 2.89
N ASP A 183 1.91 5.05 2.29
CA ASP A 183 1.17 6.26 2.01
C ASP A 183 0.67 6.97 3.27
N GLN A 184 0.10 6.21 4.21
CA GLN A 184 -0.44 6.78 5.44
C GLN A 184 0.67 7.25 6.38
N LEU A 185 1.84 6.59 6.41
CA LEU A 185 3.01 7.08 7.15
C LEU A 185 3.61 8.34 6.51
N PHE A 186 3.67 8.40 5.18
CA PHE A 186 4.01 9.63 4.45
C PHE A 186 3.05 10.77 4.82
N LEU A 187 1.74 10.51 4.80
CA LEU A 187 0.71 11.49 5.10
C LEU A 187 0.88 12.06 6.51
N ILE A 188 0.98 11.21 7.54
CA ILE A 188 1.15 11.71 8.91
C ILE A 188 2.49 12.41 9.10
N ARG A 189 3.56 12.01 8.41
CA ARG A 189 4.86 12.69 8.48
C ARG A 189 4.76 14.11 7.93
N VAL A 190 4.12 14.28 6.79
CA VAL A 190 3.87 15.60 6.19
C VAL A 190 3.02 16.45 7.13
N LEU A 191 1.86 15.94 7.54
CA LEU A 191 0.90 16.72 8.33
C LEU A 191 1.40 17.05 9.75
N ALA A 192 2.13 16.14 10.40
CA ALA A 192 2.70 16.38 11.73
C ALA A 192 3.74 17.50 11.72
N GLY A 193 4.44 17.72 10.59
CA GLY A 193 5.43 18.76 10.41
C GLY A 193 4.86 20.16 10.20
N LEU A 194 3.56 20.29 9.87
CA LEU A 194 2.92 21.59 9.62
C LEU A 194 2.58 22.29 10.93
N ALA A 195 2.84 23.59 11.04
CA ALA A 195 2.44 24.36 12.23
C ALA A 195 0.92 24.55 12.30
N LYS A 196 0.28 24.79 11.15
CA LYS A 196 -1.15 24.99 10.97
C LYS A 196 -1.58 24.50 9.58
N PRO A 197 -2.87 24.18 9.34
CA PRO A 197 -3.30 23.76 8.01
C PRO A 197 -3.08 24.89 6.99
N PRO A 198 -2.32 24.68 5.91
CA PRO A 198 -2.17 25.68 4.85
C PRO A 198 -3.53 25.95 4.20
N GLN A 199 -3.80 27.20 3.80
CA GLN A 199 -5.13 27.60 3.30
C GLN A 199 -5.61 26.79 2.09
N ARG A 200 -4.68 26.29 1.26
CA ARG A 200 -4.97 25.53 0.03
C ARG A 200 -4.27 24.17 0.03
N LEU A 201 -4.13 23.53 1.21
CA LEU A 201 -3.71 22.13 1.28
C LEU A 201 -4.93 21.22 1.14
N LYS A 202 -4.94 20.40 0.09
CA LYS A 202 -5.97 19.40 -0.16
C LYS A 202 -5.39 17.99 -0.13
N LEU A 203 -6.24 17.02 0.13
CA LEU A 203 -5.90 15.61 0.22
C LEU A 203 -6.81 14.80 -0.69
N ILE A 204 -6.21 13.96 -1.53
CA ILE A 204 -6.88 12.87 -2.25
C ILE A 204 -6.50 11.58 -1.54
N GLU A 205 -7.50 10.82 -1.12
CA GLU A 205 -7.35 9.50 -0.49
C GLU A 205 -8.24 8.48 -1.18
N ILE A 206 -7.69 7.32 -1.53
CA ILE A 206 -8.41 6.23 -2.18
C ILE A 206 -7.99 4.88 -1.61
N ASP A 207 -8.96 4.00 -1.36
CA ASP A 207 -8.73 2.62 -0.88
C ASP A 207 -9.20 1.55 -1.86
N ARG A 208 -9.93 1.96 -2.92
CA ARG A 208 -10.51 1.08 -3.93
C ARG A 208 -10.83 1.85 -5.19
N MET A 209 -10.79 1.15 -6.32
CA MET A 209 -11.26 1.68 -7.60
C MET A 209 -12.29 0.71 -8.20
N PRO A 210 -13.55 1.15 -8.44
CA PRO A 210 -14.53 0.33 -9.14
C PRO A 210 -13.98 -0.18 -10.48
N GLY A 211 -14.25 -1.45 -10.79
CA GLY A 211 -13.66 -2.13 -11.96
C GLY A 211 -12.26 -2.70 -11.76
N VAL A 212 -11.55 -2.33 -10.68
CA VAL A 212 -10.27 -2.92 -10.27
C VAL A 212 -10.52 -3.94 -9.16
N GLU A 213 -10.17 -5.19 -9.42
CA GLU A 213 -10.36 -6.28 -8.46
C GLU A 213 -9.40 -6.20 -7.28
N ARG A 214 -8.10 -6.06 -7.58
CA ARG A 214 -7.03 -5.91 -6.60
C ARG A 214 -6.45 -4.52 -6.76
N PHE A 215 -6.93 -3.58 -5.97
CA PHE A 215 -6.33 -2.26 -5.91
C PHE A 215 -4.97 -2.38 -5.20
N ILE A 216 -3.87 -2.17 -5.92
CA ILE A 216 -2.50 -2.16 -5.38
C ILE A 216 -2.04 -0.74 -5.06
N GLY A 217 -2.26 0.19 -5.99
CA GLY A 217 -1.56 1.46 -6.04
C GLY A 217 -2.33 2.52 -6.83
N ILE A 218 -2.21 3.80 -6.49
CA ILE A 218 -2.64 4.88 -7.42
C ILE A 218 -1.81 4.81 -8.72
N GLY A 219 -0.55 4.38 -8.63
CA GLY A 219 0.33 4.17 -9.79
C GLY A 219 -0.19 3.16 -10.82
N GLN A 220 -1.16 2.29 -10.47
CA GLN A 220 -1.78 1.39 -11.43
C GLN A 220 -2.84 2.09 -12.29
N LEU A 221 -3.33 3.26 -11.88
CA LEU A 221 -4.49 3.92 -12.47
C LEU A 221 -4.14 4.70 -13.74
N ALA A 222 -5.06 4.68 -14.70
CA ALA A 222 -4.91 5.47 -15.92
C ALA A 222 -4.99 6.99 -15.62
N PRO A 223 -4.34 7.84 -16.44
CA PRO A 223 -4.40 9.29 -16.31
C PRO A 223 -5.83 9.86 -16.20
N ASP A 224 -6.78 9.29 -16.97
CA ASP A 224 -8.20 9.66 -16.94
C ASP A 224 -8.82 9.53 -15.53
N VAL A 225 -8.39 8.52 -14.77
CA VAL A 225 -8.87 8.29 -13.40
C VAL A 225 -8.29 9.33 -12.45
N LEU A 226 -7.06 9.80 -12.66
CA LEU A 226 -6.47 10.87 -11.85
C LEU A 226 -7.24 12.20 -12.05
N ALA A 227 -7.64 12.50 -13.29
CA ALA A 227 -8.51 13.64 -13.58
C ALA A 227 -9.89 13.50 -12.90
N TRP A 228 -10.43 12.29 -12.83
CA TRP A 228 -11.68 11.99 -12.12
C TRP A 228 -11.55 12.06 -10.59
N LEU A 229 -10.39 11.73 -10.02
CA LEU A 229 -10.11 11.88 -8.59
C LEU A 229 -9.93 13.35 -8.20
N TRP A 230 -9.48 14.20 -9.12
CA TRP A 230 -9.28 15.62 -8.86
C TRP A 230 -10.46 16.30 -8.19
N PRO A 231 -11.73 16.26 -8.64
CA PRO A 231 -12.84 16.90 -7.91
C PRO A 231 -13.05 16.42 -6.46
N GLN A 232 -12.52 15.26 -6.09
CA GLN A 232 -12.85 14.56 -4.85
C GLN A 232 -11.92 14.92 -3.69
N ARG A 233 -10.90 15.76 -3.93
CA ARG A 233 -9.99 16.23 -2.87
C ARG A 233 -10.77 16.98 -1.80
N ARG A 234 -10.40 16.73 -0.55
CA ARG A 234 -10.92 17.44 0.61
C ARG A 234 -9.87 18.37 1.19
N ALA A 235 -10.31 19.46 1.80
CA ALA A 235 -9.41 20.35 2.53
C ALA A 235 -8.82 19.61 3.74
N VAL A 236 -7.54 19.84 4.01
CA VAL A 236 -6.91 19.38 5.24
C VAL A 236 -7.24 20.37 6.36
N ASP A 237 -7.68 19.87 7.51
CA ASP A 237 -8.15 20.68 8.63
C ASP A 237 -7.34 20.46 9.93
N GLY A 238 -7.68 21.24 10.96
CA GLY A 238 -7.01 21.18 12.28
C GLY A 238 -7.06 19.80 12.95
N PRO A 239 -8.23 19.13 13.02
CA PRO A 239 -8.33 17.75 13.52
C PRO A 239 -7.41 16.76 12.81
N MET A 240 -7.27 16.83 11.48
CA MET A 240 -6.34 15.97 10.74
C MET A 240 -4.88 16.21 11.15
N LEU A 241 -4.45 17.46 11.32
CA LEU A 241 -3.09 17.77 11.78
C LEU A 241 -2.85 17.29 13.21
N GLN A 242 -3.84 17.47 14.10
CA GLN A 242 -3.72 17.01 15.48
C GLN A 242 -3.57 15.48 15.56
N LEU A 243 -4.41 14.76 14.81
CA LEU A 243 -4.31 13.30 14.68
C LEU A 243 -2.96 12.88 14.10
N ALA A 244 -2.46 13.55 13.06
CA ALA A 244 -1.18 13.23 12.45
C ALA A 244 -0.02 13.37 13.44
N ARG A 245 -0.02 14.41 14.31
CA ARG A 245 1.00 14.57 15.35
C ARG A 245 0.93 13.47 16.40
N GLU A 246 -0.28 13.13 16.85
CA GLU A 246 -0.51 12.03 17.79
C GLU A 246 -0.01 10.69 17.22
N ALA A 247 -0.39 10.39 15.98
CA ALA A 247 0.03 9.18 15.28
C ALA A 247 1.53 9.14 15.01
N TRP A 248 2.14 10.26 14.61
CA TRP A 248 3.58 10.35 14.37
C TRP A 248 4.37 10.10 15.65
N ALA A 249 3.97 10.74 16.76
CA ALA A 249 4.60 10.54 18.07
C ALA A 249 4.45 9.09 18.55
N ALA A 250 3.26 8.50 18.39
CA ALA A 250 3.00 7.11 18.74
C ALA A 250 3.82 6.13 17.88
N TYR A 251 3.96 6.38 16.58
CA TYR A 251 4.75 5.55 15.67
C TYR A 251 6.26 5.64 15.97
N CYS A 252 6.74 6.81 16.38
CA CYS A 252 8.14 7.03 16.74
C CYS A 252 8.51 6.51 18.14
N ALA A 253 7.53 6.13 18.95
CA ALA A 253 7.77 5.71 20.33
C ALA A 253 8.39 4.30 20.41
N PRO A 254 9.24 4.02 21.42
CA PRO A 254 9.80 2.69 21.65
C PRO A 254 8.76 1.68 22.15
N SER A 255 7.57 2.13 22.54
CA SER A 255 6.44 1.27 22.89
C SER A 255 5.33 1.42 21.85
N PRO A 256 4.83 0.32 21.27
CA PRO A 256 3.75 0.35 20.27
C PRO A 256 2.37 0.52 20.91
N LEU A 257 2.22 0.68 22.22
CA LEU A 257 0.90 0.68 22.86
C LEU A 257 0.01 1.85 22.42
N ALA A 258 0.56 3.08 22.35
CA ALA A 258 -0.18 4.24 21.85
C ALA A 258 -0.54 4.09 20.37
N TRP A 259 0.37 3.50 19.59
CA TRP A 259 0.13 3.18 18.18
C TRP A 259 -0.99 2.14 18.05
N ALA A 260 -0.99 1.07 18.83
CA ALA A 260 -2.04 0.06 18.86
C ALA A 260 -3.40 0.62 19.25
N GLN A 261 -3.46 1.57 20.19
CA GLN A 261 -4.70 2.26 20.53
C GLN A 261 -5.29 3.00 19.33
N LEU A 262 -4.46 3.72 18.56
CA LEU A 262 -4.91 4.41 17.35
C LEU A 262 -5.36 3.43 16.26
N ALA A 263 -4.62 2.33 16.07
CA ALA A 263 -4.90 1.33 15.05
C ALA A 263 -6.26 0.61 15.22
N HIS A 264 -6.79 0.56 16.45
CA HIS A 264 -8.08 -0.07 16.77
C HIS A 264 -9.27 0.90 16.78
N ARG A 265 -9.06 2.19 16.51
CA ARG A 265 -10.13 3.19 16.43
C ARG A 265 -10.84 3.18 15.08
N GLN A 266 -12.12 3.59 15.08
CA GLN A 266 -12.95 3.70 13.87
C GLN A 266 -13.40 5.15 13.57
N ASP A 267 -13.06 6.08 14.46
CA ASP A 267 -13.56 7.46 14.50
C ASP A 267 -12.45 8.49 14.19
N LEU A 268 -11.42 8.08 13.45
CA LEU A 268 -10.29 8.94 13.10
C LEU A 268 -10.66 9.95 12.00
N ALA A 269 -10.14 11.19 12.11
CA ALA A 269 -10.28 12.22 11.08
C ALA A 269 -9.66 11.82 9.72
N LEU A 270 -8.65 10.94 9.77
CA LEU A 270 -8.06 10.26 8.63
C LEU A 270 -8.57 8.80 8.62
N PRO A 271 -9.60 8.47 7.82
CA PRO A 271 -10.31 7.21 7.93
C PRO A 271 -9.48 5.99 7.48
N LEU A 272 -8.47 6.21 6.63
CA LEU A 272 -7.58 5.14 6.14
C LEU A 272 -6.40 4.87 7.08
N LEU A 273 -6.15 5.75 8.05
CA LEU A 273 -4.99 5.67 8.92
C LEU A 273 -5.05 4.46 9.87
N ALA A 274 -6.18 4.21 10.54
CA ALA A 274 -6.28 3.11 11.50
C ALA A 274 -6.04 1.72 10.84
N PRO A 275 -6.68 1.38 9.71
CA PRO A 275 -6.37 0.14 9.00
C PRO A 275 -4.90 0.02 8.56
N ALA A 276 -4.29 1.10 8.08
CA ALA A 276 -2.88 1.11 7.69
C ALA A 276 -1.96 0.89 8.89
N LEU A 277 -2.21 1.57 10.00
CA LEU A 277 -1.48 1.40 11.26
C LEU A 277 -1.66 -0.02 11.82
N LEU A 278 -2.85 -0.61 11.71
CA LEU A 278 -3.12 -1.98 12.15
C LEU A 278 -2.37 -3.01 11.29
N ARG A 279 -2.29 -2.77 9.97
CA ARG A 279 -1.44 -3.59 9.10
C ARG A 279 0.04 -3.43 9.45
N GLN A 280 0.50 -2.20 9.68
CA GLN A 280 1.90 -1.93 10.00
C GLN A 280 2.30 -2.50 11.37
N LEU A 281 1.37 -2.61 12.34
CA LEU A 281 1.63 -3.30 13.63
C LEU A 281 1.99 -4.76 13.45
N GLN A 282 1.45 -5.40 12.40
CA GLN A 282 1.75 -6.80 12.06
C GLN A 282 3.17 -6.99 11.51
N GLU A 283 3.95 -5.92 11.36
CA GLU A 283 5.40 -6.02 11.15
C GLU A 283 6.20 -6.23 12.45
N LEU A 284 5.55 -6.11 13.62
CA LEU A 284 6.07 -6.66 14.87
C LEU A 284 6.08 -8.19 14.81
N PRO A 285 7.02 -8.84 15.51
CA PRO A 285 7.15 -10.29 15.52
C PRO A 285 5.90 -10.93 16.13
N GLY A 286 5.37 -11.98 15.50
CA GLY A 286 4.30 -12.80 16.08
C GLY A 286 4.76 -13.48 17.37
N VAL A 287 3.88 -13.60 18.36
CA VAL A 287 4.20 -14.25 19.65
C VAL A 287 4.63 -15.72 19.52
N ASP A 288 4.15 -16.41 18.49
CA ASP A 288 4.36 -17.85 18.31
C ASP A 288 5.64 -18.15 17.51
N ASP A 289 5.82 -17.48 16.36
CA ASP A 289 6.89 -17.77 15.40
C ASP A 289 7.98 -16.68 15.31
N GLY A 290 7.78 -15.51 15.92
CA GLY A 290 8.72 -14.39 15.84
C GLY A 290 8.79 -13.71 14.47
N LEU A 291 7.91 -14.06 13.53
CA LEU A 291 7.89 -13.50 12.18
C LEU A 291 6.98 -12.28 12.09
N SER A 292 7.37 -11.31 11.27
CA SER A 292 6.46 -10.30 10.74
C SER A 292 5.39 -10.95 9.85
N LEU A 293 4.25 -10.30 9.62
CA LEU A 293 3.25 -10.79 8.67
C LEU A 293 3.81 -10.91 7.26
N SER A 294 4.58 -9.93 6.78
CA SER A 294 5.19 -9.99 5.45
C SER A 294 6.17 -11.17 5.33
N GLU A 295 6.99 -11.41 6.36
CA GLU A 295 7.92 -12.55 6.42
C GLU A 295 7.14 -13.88 6.41
N ARG A 296 6.11 -13.99 7.25
CA ARG A 296 5.25 -15.18 7.33
C ARG A 296 4.56 -15.50 6.01
N LEU A 297 3.96 -14.50 5.37
CA LEU A 297 3.32 -14.68 4.06
C LEU A 297 4.33 -15.11 2.99
N ALA A 298 5.54 -14.55 2.98
CA ALA A 298 6.60 -14.97 2.06
C ALA A 298 7.00 -16.43 2.29
N LEU A 299 7.22 -16.85 3.54
CA LEU A 299 7.54 -18.24 3.89
C LEU A 299 6.40 -19.20 3.51
N GLN A 300 5.14 -18.81 3.70
CA GLN A 300 3.97 -19.59 3.27
C GLN A 300 3.94 -19.79 1.75
N ILE A 301 4.20 -18.74 0.98
CA ILE A 301 4.24 -18.80 -0.49
C ILE A 301 5.36 -19.73 -0.96
N ILE A 302 6.55 -19.65 -0.35
CA ILE A 302 7.69 -20.52 -0.68
C ILE A 302 7.38 -21.97 -0.29
N ASN A 303 6.77 -22.21 0.88
CA ASN A 303 6.37 -23.55 1.30
C ASN A 303 5.34 -24.18 0.34
N GLU A 304 4.38 -23.40 -0.17
CA GLU A 304 3.33 -23.87 -1.08
C GLU A 304 3.87 -24.19 -2.48
N PHE A 305 4.76 -23.36 -3.01
CA PHE A 305 5.31 -23.54 -4.36
C PHE A 305 6.58 -24.39 -4.42
N GLY A 306 7.24 -24.63 -3.30
CA GLY A 306 8.58 -25.22 -3.25
C GLY A 306 9.64 -24.20 -3.71
N GLU A 307 10.68 -24.68 -4.40
CA GLU A 307 11.71 -23.79 -4.94
C GLU A 307 11.10 -22.79 -5.94
N VAL A 308 11.20 -21.49 -5.64
CA VAL A 308 10.49 -20.44 -6.38
C VAL A 308 11.32 -19.16 -6.50
N PRO A 309 11.36 -18.48 -7.67
CA PRO A 309 12.10 -17.23 -7.82
C PRO A 309 11.59 -16.11 -6.91
N PHE A 310 12.51 -15.29 -6.38
CA PHE A 310 12.20 -14.08 -5.59
C PHE A 310 11.05 -13.24 -6.16
N GLY A 311 11.14 -12.89 -7.44
CA GLY A 311 10.16 -12.05 -8.12
C GLY A 311 8.79 -12.71 -8.21
N ARG A 312 8.73 -14.06 -8.22
CA ARG A 312 7.46 -14.79 -8.20
C ARG A 312 6.82 -14.79 -6.82
N VAL A 313 7.63 -14.89 -5.75
CA VAL A 313 7.16 -14.71 -4.37
C VAL A 313 6.57 -13.31 -4.19
N PHE A 314 7.30 -12.29 -4.62
CA PHE A 314 6.83 -10.89 -4.56
C PHE A 314 5.54 -10.68 -5.34
N ALA A 315 5.45 -11.19 -6.57
CA ALA A 315 4.25 -11.07 -7.40
C ALA A 315 3.03 -11.77 -6.78
N GLU A 316 3.21 -12.95 -6.18
CA GLU A 316 2.12 -13.64 -5.48
C GLU A 316 1.72 -12.89 -4.20
N LEU A 317 2.69 -12.41 -3.43
CA LEU A 317 2.47 -11.65 -2.21
C LEU A 317 1.60 -10.42 -2.51
N MET A 318 2.09 -9.53 -3.37
CA MET A 318 1.42 -8.27 -3.69
C MET A 318 0.12 -8.49 -4.46
N GLY A 319 0.10 -9.43 -5.40
CA GLY A 319 -1.06 -9.68 -6.25
C GLY A 319 -2.22 -10.39 -5.55
N LYS A 320 -1.95 -11.18 -4.49
CA LYS A 320 -2.97 -12.08 -3.93
C LYS A 320 -2.98 -12.27 -2.42
N ARG A 321 -1.84 -12.24 -1.73
CA ARG A 321 -1.75 -12.70 -0.32
C ARG A 321 -1.70 -11.56 0.69
N GLU A 322 -0.96 -10.50 0.39
CA GLU A 322 -0.85 -9.33 1.24
C GLU A 322 -2.22 -8.66 1.34
N PRO A 323 -2.83 -8.47 2.52
CA PRO A 323 -4.15 -7.84 2.64
C PRO A 323 -4.17 -6.36 2.22
N LEU A 324 -3.13 -5.59 2.52
CA LEU A 324 -3.03 -4.16 2.23
C LEU A 324 -1.64 -3.85 1.63
N PRO A 325 -1.46 -3.99 0.31
CA PRO A 325 -0.15 -4.03 -0.32
C PRO A 325 0.55 -2.67 -0.29
N TYR A 326 1.80 -2.65 0.17
CA TYR A 326 2.61 -1.43 0.32
C TYR A 326 4.08 -1.59 -0.06
N LEU A 327 4.55 -2.84 -0.26
CA LEU A 327 5.97 -3.13 -0.48
C LEU A 327 6.37 -2.86 -1.94
N GLY A 328 7.44 -2.10 -2.14
CA GLY A 328 8.22 -2.14 -3.37
C GLY A 328 9.09 -3.41 -3.45
N ASP A 329 9.57 -3.73 -4.64
CA ASP A 329 10.45 -4.89 -4.88
C ASP A 329 11.77 -4.80 -4.09
N MET A 330 12.40 -3.63 -4.07
CA MET A 330 13.61 -3.38 -3.28
C MET A 330 13.36 -3.48 -1.77
N MET A 331 12.17 -3.06 -1.31
CA MET A 331 11.76 -3.21 0.09
C MET A 331 11.56 -4.67 0.46
N PHE A 332 10.91 -5.44 -0.41
CA PHE A 332 10.74 -6.87 -0.23
C PHE A 332 12.08 -7.62 -0.23
N HIS A 333 12.99 -7.26 -1.14
CA HIS A 333 14.34 -7.82 -1.14
C HIS A 333 15.08 -7.53 0.17
N ALA A 334 15.07 -6.27 0.63
CA ALA A 334 15.67 -5.88 1.91
C ALA A 334 15.03 -6.61 3.11
N LEU A 335 13.72 -6.80 3.10
CA LEU A 335 12.96 -7.49 4.15
C LEU A 335 13.36 -8.97 4.27
N LEU A 336 13.66 -9.64 3.16
CA LEU A 336 14.07 -11.05 3.18
C LEU A 336 15.55 -11.26 3.49
N ARG A 337 16.42 -10.24 3.36
CA ARG A 337 17.86 -10.41 3.60
C ARG A 337 18.19 -10.97 4.99
N PRO A 338 17.62 -10.48 6.10
CA PRO A 338 17.80 -11.09 7.42
C PRO A 338 17.52 -12.60 7.48
N LEU A 339 16.54 -13.08 6.72
CA LEU A 339 16.13 -14.49 6.73
C LEU A 339 17.07 -15.40 5.92
N ILE A 340 17.93 -14.81 5.08
CA ILE A 340 18.86 -15.52 4.19
C ILE A 340 20.30 -15.38 4.70
N ASP A 341 20.70 -14.18 5.13
CA ASP A 341 22.10 -13.84 5.43
C ASP A 341 22.49 -14.06 6.90
N SER A 342 21.52 -14.34 7.77
CA SER A 342 21.81 -14.62 9.18
C SER A 342 22.63 -15.91 9.38
N PRO A 343 23.30 -16.09 10.53
CA PRO A 343 23.98 -17.34 10.88
C PRO A 343 23.06 -18.57 10.93
N THR A 344 21.76 -18.36 11.10
CA THR A 344 20.70 -19.37 11.29
C THR A 344 19.56 -19.10 10.31
N PRO A 345 19.79 -19.21 9.00
CA PRO A 345 18.86 -18.75 7.99
C PRO A 345 17.57 -19.58 7.95
N LEU A 346 16.46 -18.91 7.65
CA LEU A 346 15.16 -19.55 7.37
C LEU A 346 15.00 -19.88 5.89
N LEU A 347 15.77 -19.20 5.03
CA LEU A 347 15.67 -19.30 3.58
C LEU A 347 17.03 -19.63 2.95
N ILE A 348 17.00 -20.42 1.88
CA ILE A 348 18.14 -20.65 0.98
C ILE A 348 17.89 -19.88 -0.30
N GLU A 349 18.83 -19.02 -0.67
CA GLU A 349 18.92 -18.39 -1.98
C GLU A 349 19.97 -19.13 -2.82
N ALA A 350 19.56 -19.68 -3.96
CA ALA A 350 20.47 -20.37 -4.88
C ALA A 350 20.69 -19.56 -6.17
N GLN A 351 21.66 -20.01 -7.00
CA GLN A 351 21.97 -19.42 -8.31
C GLN A 351 22.37 -17.93 -8.23
N ALA A 352 23.34 -17.61 -7.37
CA ALA A 352 23.80 -16.23 -7.11
C ALA A 352 24.27 -15.47 -8.37
N GLU A 353 24.63 -16.18 -9.43
CA GLU A 353 24.98 -15.65 -10.75
C GLU A 353 23.82 -14.98 -11.49
N LEU A 354 22.56 -15.29 -11.14
CA LEU A 354 21.38 -14.65 -11.71
C LEU A 354 21.14 -13.27 -11.09
N ASP A 355 20.42 -12.41 -11.82
CA ASP A 355 19.81 -11.21 -11.23
C ASP A 355 18.87 -11.62 -10.10
N TRP A 356 18.90 -10.88 -8.99
CA TRP A 356 18.21 -11.25 -7.75
C TRP A 356 16.73 -11.65 -7.91
N PRO A 357 15.89 -11.03 -8.77
CA PRO A 357 14.49 -11.42 -8.89
C PRO A 357 14.29 -12.83 -9.46
N ARG A 358 15.29 -13.35 -10.18
CA ARG A 358 15.26 -14.68 -10.80
C ARG A 358 15.87 -15.76 -9.92
N ARG A 359 16.55 -15.38 -8.83
CA ARG A 359 17.18 -16.33 -7.92
C ARG A 359 16.11 -17.14 -7.18
N PRO A 360 16.18 -18.48 -7.21
CA PRO A 360 15.25 -19.32 -6.47
C PRO A 360 15.46 -19.24 -4.95
N LEU A 361 14.33 -19.27 -4.25
CA LEU A 361 14.22 -19.36 -2.80
C LEU A 361 13.61 -20.70 -2.41
N SER A 362 14.09 -21.28 -1.31
CA SER A 362 13.50 -22.44 -0.64
C SER A 362 13.61 -22.29 0.88
N LEU A 363 12.79 -23.02 1.64
CA LEU A 363 12.89 -23.05 3.10
C LEU A 363 14.08 -23.89 3.55
N THR A 364 14.73 -23.48 4.64
CA THR A 364 15.59 -24.38 5.44
C THR A 364 14.71 -25.24 6.36
N PRO A 365 15.24 -26.34 6.95
CA PRO A 365 14.51 -27.07 7.99
C PRO A 365 14.10 -26.19 9.18
N LEU A 366 14.89 -25.17 9.51
CA LEU A 366 14.53 -24.19 10.53
C LEU A 366 13.38 -23.28 10.05
N GLY A 367 13.41 -22.84 8.79
CA GLY A 367 12.31 -22.08 8.18
C GLY A 367 10.97 -22.83 8.23
N GLU A 368 10.98 -24.13 7.99
CA GLU A 368 9.79 -24.99 8.13
C GLU A 368 9.30 -25.06 9.58
N GLN A 369 10.20 -25.25 10.55
CA GLN A 369 9.86 -25.30 11.98
C GLN A 369 9.30 -23.96 12.49
N VAL A 370 9.92 -22.85 12.10
CA VAL A 370 9.45 -21.50 12.46
C VAL A 370 8.06 -21.26 11.87
N LEU A 371 7.86 -21.56 10.58
CA LEU A 371 6.55 -21.41 9.94
C LEU A 371 5.47 -22.29 10.58
N ALA A 372 5.84 -23.47 11.10
CA ALA A 372 4.95 -24.36 11.84
C ALA A 372 4.73 -23.95 13.31
N GLY A 373 5.33 -22.85 13.79
CA GLY A 373 5.23 -22.40 15.18
C GLY A 373 5.98 -23.30 16.18
N GLN A 374 6.93 -24.11 15.69
CA GLN A 374 7.73 -25.04 16.50
C GLN A 374 9.04 -24.41 16.98
N ALA A 375 9.43 -23.28 16.38
CA ALA A 375 10.57 -22.46 16.77
C ALA A 375 10.20 -20.98 16.60
N ASN A 376 10.85 -20.10 17.37
CA ASN A 376 10.66 -18.66 17.26
C ASN A 376 11.88 -18.00 16.62
N TRP A 377 11.67 -17.24 15.53
CA TRP A 377 12.73 -16.60 14.76
C TRP A 377 13.63 -15.69 15.58
N LEU A 378 13.06 -14.87 16.48
CA LEU A 378 13.85 -13.94 17.29
C LEU A 378 14.77 -14.63 18.30
N GLU A 379 14.52 -15.89 18.62
CA GLU A 379 15.37 -16.71 19.48
C GLU A 379 16.52 -17.37 18.70
N GLN A 380 16.55 -17.25 17.36
CA GLN A 380 17.54 -17.87 16.48
C GLN A 380 18.57 -16.85 15.97
N GLN A 381 19.17 -16.04 16.84
CA GLN A 381 20.20 -15.05 16.44
C GLN A 381 19.76 -14.13 15.27
N ALA A 382 18.46 -13.79 15.21
CA ALA A 382 17.97 -12.81 14.26
C ALA A 382 18.77 -11.49 14.38
N PRO A 383 18.98 -10.72 13.31
CA PRO A 383 19.64 -9.42 13.42
C PRO A 383 18.74 -8.38 14.10
N GLU A 384 19.33 -7.27 14.53
CA GLU A 384 18.57 -6.10 14.98
C GLU A 384 17.62 -5.63 13.89
N ARG A 385 16.36 -5.38 14.28
CA ARG A 385 15.31 -4.87 13.41
C ARG A 385 14.55 -3.75 14.11
N TRP A 386 13.98 -2.85 13.34
CA TRP A 386 13.11 -1.78 13.85
C TRP A 386 11.77 -1.80 13.13
N VAL A 387 10.72 -1.53 13.89
CA VAL A 387 9.36 -1.32 13.37
C VAL A 387 8.90 0.03 13.86
N GLY A 388 9.05 1.05 13.01
CA GLY A 388 8.91 2.44 13.43
C GLY A 388 9.91 2.78 14.54
N GLY A 389 9.42 3.27 15.67
CA GLY A 389 10.21 3.58 16.86
C GLY A 389 10.55 2.38 17.74
N VAL A 390 10.02 1.19 17.45
CA VAL A 390 10.16 0.00 18.30
C VAL A 390 11.41 -0.81 17.90
N PRO A 391 12.44 -0.89 18.77
CA PRO A 391 13.60 -1.74 18.53
C PRO A 391 13.28 -3.20 18.84
N LEU A 392 13.75 -4.10 17.99
CA LEU A 392 13.75 -5.54 18.19
C LEU A 392 15.21 -5.98 18.31
N LEU A 393 15.64 -6.17 19.55
CA LEU A 393 17.02 -6.50 19.89
C LEU A 393 17.14 -7.99 20.26
N PRO A 394 18.06 -8.74 19.64
CA PRO A 394 18.26 -10.15 19.94
C PRO A 394 18.67 -10.36 21.40
N GLY A 395 18.10 -11.37 22.05
CA GLY A 395 18.42 -11.72 23.44
C GLY A 395 17.94 -10.71 24.48
N GLN A 396 17.09 -9.76 24.11
CA GLN A 396 16.45 -8.82 25.03
C GLN A 396 14.93 -8.96 24.99
N GLY A 397 14.27 -8.46 26.04
CA GLY A 397 12.82 -8.32 26.03
C GLY A 397 12.38 -7.41 24.89
N HIS A 398 11.32 -7.80 24.19
CA HIS A 398 10.84 -7.14 22.98
C HIS A 398 9.31 -7.12 22.94
N TRP A 399 8.78 -6.21 22.13
CA TRP A 399 7.35 -6.21 21.80
C TRP A 399 7.07 -7.23 20.70
N ALA A 400 6.08 -8.08 20.94
CA ALA A 400 5.51 -9.00 19.97
C ALA A 400 4.03 -8.69 19.76
N LEU A 401 3.43 -9.27 18.72
CA LEU A 401 2.01 -9.11 18.43
C LEU A 401 1.24 -10.38 18.76
N GLY A 402 0.20 -10.24 19.59
CA GLY A 402 -0.75 -11.30 19.89
C GLY A 402 -1.69 -11.60 18.71
N SER A 403 -2.41 -12.71 18.80
CA SER A 403 -3.40 -13.13 17.79
C SER A 403 -4.62 -12.19 17.72
N ASP A 404 -4.86 -11.40 18.76
CA ASP A 404 -5.85 -10.33 18.83
C ASP A 404 -5.35 -9.00 18.22
N LEU A 405 -4.14 -8.99 17.64
CA LEU A 405 -3.45 -7.83 17.09
C LEU A 405 -3.09 -6.76 18.12
N TRP A 406 -3.00 -7.13 19.40
CA TRP A 406 -2.48 -6.25 20.45
C TRP A 406 -1.01 -6.55 20.79
N PRO A 407 -0.20 -5.51 21.06
CA PRO A 407 1.17 -5.71 21.48
C PRO A 407 1.28 -6.37 22.85
N VAL A 408 2.17 -7.35 22.95
CA VAL A 408 2.51 -8.07 24.18
C VAL A 408 4.01 -7.96 24.41
N TRP A 409 4.42 -7.69 25.66
CA TRP A 409 5.83 -7.68 26.02
C TRP A 409 6.33 -9.10 26.27
N ARG A 410 7.35 -9.53 25.54
CA ARG A 410 8.10 -10.78 25.74
C ARG A 410 9.38 -10.46 26.51
N ARG A 411 9.70 -11.27 27.51
CA ARG A 411 10.89 -11.10 28.34
C ARG A 411 12.05 -11.91 27.83
#